data_AF-A0A974GTR9-F1
#
_entry.id   AF-A0A974GTR9-F1
#
_cell.length_a   1.000
_cell.length_b   1.000
_cell.length_c   1.000
_cell.angle_alpha   90.00
_cell.angle_beta   90.00
_cell.angle_gamma   90.00
#
_symmetry.space_group_name_H-M   'P 1'
#
loop_
_entity.id
_entity.type
_entity.pdbx_description
1 polymer ?
#
loop_
_entity_poly.entity_id
_entity_poly.type
_entity_poly.pdbx_seq_one_letter_code
_entity_poly.pdbx_strand_id
1 'polypeptide(L)'
;QCCFICGQSGATITCCDMDCDLSFHLPCAKEAGCVTQYITPYSSYCPAHRPQQAVEATPEPGTQCLICMEPVEDRKTFNIMVFPARKTSWFHRSCIQNQSMHSGFFIFYCLHCQN
;
A
#
# COMPACT_ATOMS: atom_id res chain seq x y z
N GLN A 1 14.65 13.29 13.95
CA GLN A 1 13.49 12.54 14.48
C GLN A 1 13.89 11.09 14.69
N CYS A 2 13.29 10.40 15.68
CA CYS A 2 13.56 8.98 15.97
C CYS A 2 12.49 8.10 15.31
N CYS A 3 12.88 6.93 14.84
CA CYS A 3 11.97 5.96 14.24
C CYS A 3 11.14 5.28 15.31
N PHE A 4 9.81 5.30 15.18
CA PHE A 4 8.90 4.64 16.11
C PHE A 4 9.08 3.11 16.16
N ILE A 5 9.61 2.50 15.09
CA ILE A 5 9.75 1.04 14.97
C ILE A 5 11.07 0.55 15.57
N CYS A 6 12.21 1.17 15.23
CA CYS A 6 13.53 0.71 15.67
C CYS A 6 14.17 1.59 16.77
N GLY A 7 13.56 2.73 17.11
CA GLY A 7 14.06 3.67 18.11
C GLY A 7 15.25 4.54 17.68
N GLN A 8 15.89 4.25 16.55
CA GLN A 8 17.08 4.96 16.09
C GLN A 8 16.75 6.33 15.47
N SER A 9 17.68 7.27 15.57
CA SER A 9 17.59 8.59 14.93
C SER A 9 17.67 8.52 13.40
N GLY A 10 17.24 9.59 12.72
CA GLY A 10 17.35 9.72 11.26
C GLY A 10 16.09 9.28 10.50
N ALA A 11 14.95 9.17 11.18
CA ALA A 11 13.66 8.98 10.53
C ALA A 11 13.28 10.24 9.72
N THR A 12 12.86 10.03 8.47
CA THR A 12 12.54 11.10 7.51
C THR A 12 11.11 11.05 6.99
N ILE A 13 10.36 9.99 7.28
CA ILE A 13 8.96 9.85 6.89
C ILE A 13 8.10 10.08 8.12
N THR A 14 7.10 10.94 8.01
CA THR A 14 6.11 11.20 9.07
C THR A 14 4.72 10.78 8.64
N CYS A 15 3.88 10.44 9.60
CA CYS A 15 2.44 10.31 9.34
C CYS A 15 1.87 11.65 8.85
N CYS A 16 0.98 11.61 7.87
CA CYS A 16 0.33 12.77 7.26
C CYS A 16 -0.93 13.21 8.05
N ASP A 17 -1.42 12.34 8.92
CA ASP A 17 -2.51 12.67 9.84
C ASP A 17 -2.07 13.79 10.81
N MET A 18 -2.94 14.79 11.00
CA MET A 18 -2.62 16.04 11.70
C MET A 18 -2.28 15.85 13.18
N ASP A 19 -2.84 14.82 13.82
CA ASP A 19 -2.66 14.55 15.25
C ASP A 19 -1.67 13.40 15.49
N CYS A 20 -0.80 13.11 14.52
CA CYS A 20 0.12 11.99 14.55
C CYS A 20 1.57 12.38 14.23
N ASP A 21 2.39 12.48 15.27
CA ASP A 21 3.82 12.82 15.16
C ASP A 21 4.74 11.61 14.95
N LEU A 22 4.19 10.47 14.54
CA LEU A 22 4.99 9.25 14.35
C LEU A 22 5.91 9.38 13.12
N SER A 23 7.19 9.12 13.36
CA SER A 23 8.23 9.14 12.34
C SER A 23 8.85 7.77 12.11
N PHE A 24 9.29 7.50 10.89
CA PHE A 24 9.79 6.20 10.46
C PHE A 24 10.99 6.36 9.52
N HIS A 25 11.92 5.40 9.58
CA HIS A 25 12.75 5.12 8.40
C HIS A 25 11.89 4.49 7.32
N LEU A 26 12.20 4.76 6.06
CA LEU A 26 11.54 4.12 4.92
C LEU A 26 11.46 2.58 5.00
N PRO A 27 12.55 1.83 5.28
CA PRO A 27 12.48 0.38 5.43
C PRO A 27 11.55 -0.03 6.59
N CYS A 28 11.65 0.64 7.75
CA CYS A 28 10.81 0.36 8.90
C CYS A 28 9.32 0.61 8.64
N ALA A 29 8.99 1.68 7.91
CA ALA A 29 7.62 1.98 7.51
C ALA A 29 7.03 0.86 6.65
N LYS A 30 7.81 0.34 5.69
CA LYS A 30 7.39 -0.78 4.83
C LYS A 30 7.14 -2.05 5.64
N GLU A 31 8.03 -2.39 6.56
CA GLU A 31 7.91 -3.59 7.41
C GLU A 31 6.74 -3.50 8.40
N ALA A 32 6.50 -2.31 8.95
CA ALA A 32 5.40 -2.06 9.90
C ALA A 32 4.00 -1.99 9.23
N GLY A 33 3.93 -2.11 7.91
CA GLY A 33 2.68 -1.97 7.17
C GLY A 33 2.16 -0.53 7.13
N CYS A 34 3.04 0.46 7.15
CA CYS A 34 2.69 1.84 6.82
C CYS A 34 2.35 1.96 5.33
N VAL A 35 1.70 3.06 4.98
CA VAL A 35 1.29 3.35 3.60
C VAL A 35 1.92 4.63 3.14
N THR A 36 2.85 4.53 2.20
CA THR A 36 3.38 5.68 1.47
C THR A 36 2.68 5.80 0.13
N GLN A 37 2.14 6.97 -0.15
CA GLN A 37 1.57 7.36 -1.43
C GLN A 37 2.61 8.19 -2.18
N TYR A 38 3.20 7.60 -3.23
CA TYR A 38 4.17 8.26 -4.11
C TYR A 38 3.49 9.10 -5.19
N ILE A 39 2.45 9.83 -4.79
CA ILE A 39 1.67 10.74 -5.62
C ILE A 39 1.79 12.11 -4.98
N THR A 40 1.99 13.16 -5.77
CA THR A 40 2.08 14.53 -5.25
C THR A 40 0.70 15.04 -4.78
N PRO A 41 0.60 15.64 -3.59
CA PRO A 41 1.66 15.78 -2.58
C PRO A 41 1.96 14.45 -1.87
N TYR A 42 3.25 14.13 -1.75
CA TYR A 42 3.72 12.89 -1.12
C TYR A 42 3.18 12.76 0.30
N SER A 43 2.53 11.64 0.60
CA SER A 43 1.89 11.41 1.90
C SER A 43 2.25 10.03 2.44
N SER A 44 2.45 9.91 3.75
CA SER A 44 2.67 8.63 4.41
C SER A 44 1.75 8.47 5.62
N TYR A 45 1.30 7.27 5.91
CA TYR A 45 0.35 7.00 6.99
C TYR A 45 0.83 5.82 7.83
N CYS A 46 0.79 5.99 9.16
CA CYS A 46 1.14 4.94 10.11
C CYS A 46 0.11 3.79 10.11
N PRO A 47 0.37 2.67 10.81
CA PRO A 47 -0.55 1.53 10.82
C PRO A 47 -1.96 1.85 11.33
N ALA A 48 -2.09 2.86 12.20
CA ALA A 48 -3.36 3.32 12.76
C ALA A 48 -4.14 4.23 11.79
N HIS A 49 -3.44 5.10 11.05
CA HIS A 49 -4.07 6.12 10.18
C HIS A 49 -4.02 5.77 8.69
N ARG A 50 -3.51 4.59 8.34
CA ARG A 50 -3.43 4.17 6.94
C ARG A 50 -4.81 4.05 6.31
N PRO A 51 -4.96 4.45 5.03
CA PRO A 51 -6.21 4.29 4.32
C PRO A 51 -6.55 2.82 4.15
N GLN A 52 -7.81 2.48 4.41
CA GLN A 52 -8.38 1.17 4.14
C GLN A 52 -9.20 1.21 2.87
N GLN A 53 -9.14 0.12 2.09
CA GLN A 53 -9.93 0.03 0.87
C GLN A 53 -11.39 -0.29 1.22
N ALA A 54 -12.29 0.64 0.90
CA ALA A 54 -13.73 0.55 1.19
C ALA A 54 -14.46 -0.55 0.40
N VAL A 55 -13.84 -1.10 -0.65
CA VAL A 55 -14.45 -2.14 -1.49
C VAL A 55 -14.65 -3.43 -0.69
N GLU A 56 -15.91 -3.85 -0.56
CA GLU A 56 -16.28 -5.19 -0.11
C GLU A 56 -16.19 -6.16 -1.29
N ALA A 57 -15.03 -6.81 -1.39
CA ALA A 57 -14.77 -7.92 -2.27
C ALA A 57 -13.84 -8.88 -1.53
N THR A 58 -13.91 -10.16 -1.88
CA THR A 58 -12.99 -11.21 -1.43
C THR A 58 -12.42 -11.89 -2.67
N PRO A 59 -11.13 -12.21 -2.68
CA PRO A 59 -10.55 -12.97 -3.79
C PRO A 59 -11.14 -14.37 -3.81
N GLU A 60 -11.35 -14.92 -5.00
CA GLU A 60 -11.68 -16.34 -5.14
C GLU A 60 -10.46 -17.20 -4.78
N PRO A 61 -10.64 -18.43 -4.28
CA PRO A 61 -9.52 -19.34 -4.03
C PRO A 61 -8.63 -19.51 -5.27
N GLY A 62 -7.32 -19.37 -5.09
CA GLY A 62 -6.36 -19.46 -6.19
C GLY A 62 -6.21 -18.19 -7.03
N THR A 63 -6.84 -17.08 -6.64
CA THR A 63 -6.59 -15.77 -7.26
C THR A 63 -5.10 -15.42 -7.17
N GLN A 64 -4.52 -14.98 -8.29
CA GLN A 64 -3.12 -14.58 -8.38
C GLN A 64 -2.95 -13.06 -8.39
N CYS A 65 -1.86 -12.58 -7.79
CA CYS A 65 -1.43 -11.20 -7.90
C CYS A 65 -0.95 -10.93 -9.33
N LEU A 66 -1.56 -9.97 -10.03
CA LEU A 66 -1.20 -9.68 -11.44
C LEU A 66 0.19 -9.04 -11.63
N ILE A 67 0.89 -8.69 -10.55
CA ILE A 67 2.26 -8.12 -10.62
C ILE A 67 3.33 -9.22 -10.49
N CYS A 68 3.17 -10.14 -9.55
CA CYS A 68 4.17 -11.17 -9.27
C CYS A 68 3.74 -12.58 -9.70
N MET A 69 2.49 -12.75 -10.13
CA MET A 69 1.88 -14.03 -10.53
C MET A 69 1.79 -15.09 -9.42
N GLU A 70 2.06 -14.70 -8.17
CA GLU A 70 1.92 -15.54 -6.98
C GLU A 70 0.51 -15.44 -6.37
N PRO A 71 0.00 -16.50 -5.70
CA PRO A 71 -1.32 -16.47 -5.07
C PRO A 71 -1.42 -15.37 -4.01
N VAL A 72 -2.55 -14.67 -3.97
CA VAL A 72 -2.89 -13.76 -2.87
C VAL A 72 -3.57 -14.52 -1.73
N GLU A 73 -3.60 -13.94 -0.52
CA GLU A 73 -4.43 -14.45 0.57
C GLU A 73 -5.90 -14.55 0.12
N ASP A 74 -6.59 -15.63 0.50
CA ASP A 74 -8.00 -15.90 0.18
C ASP A 74 -9.00 -15.06 1.00
N ARG A 75 -8.48 -14.27 1.93
CA ARG A 75 -9.23 -13.40 2.84
C ARG A 75 -8.81 -11.94 2.67
N LYS A 76 -9.77 -11.02 2.85
CA LYS A 76 -9.49 -9.59 2.86
C LYS A 76 -8.59 -9.24 4.06
N THR A 77 -7.32 -9.01 3.79
CA THR A 77 -6.35 -8.47 4.75
C THR A 77 -5.77 -7.16 4.26
N PHE A 78 -5.03 -6.47 5.12
CA PHE A 78 -4.29 -5.28 4.73
C PHE A 78 -3.24 -5.56 3.63
N ASN A 79 -2.76 -6.80 3.54
CA ASN A 79 -1.70 -7.19 2.62
C ASN A 79 -2.16 -7.35 1.18
N ILE A 80 -3.46 -7.35 0.92
CA ILE A 80 -4.04 -7.51 -0.42
C ILE A 80 -4.91 -6.30 -0.79
N MET A 81 -4.93 -5.96 -2.08
CA MET A 81 -5.74 -4.89 -2.64
C MET A 81 -6.48 -5.40 -3.88
N VAL A 82 -7.64 -4.82 -4.16
CA VAL A 82 -8.44 -5.13 -5.36
C VAL A 82 -8.60 -3.87 -6.19
N PHE A 83 -8.52 -4.00 -7.50
CA PHE A 83 -8.79 -2.88 -8.38
C PHE A 83 -10.26 -2.45 -8.26
N PRO A 84 -10.58 -1.20 -7.86
CA PRO A 84 -11.96 -0.83 -7.57
C PRO A 84 -12.92 -1.00 -8.75
N ALA A 85 -12.46 -0.76 -9.98
CA ALA A 85 -13.29 -0.90 -11.18
C ALA A 85 -13.40 -2.35 -11.68
N ARG A 86 -12.56 -3.27 -11.21
CA ARG A 86 -12.67 -4.72 -11.49
C ARG A 86 -12.39 -5.53 -10.23
N LYS A 87 -13.46 -5.96 -9.58
CA LYS A 87 -13.41 -6.75 -8.34
C LYS A 87 -12.75 -8.13 -8.49
N THR A 88 -12.30 -8.49 -9.69
CA THR A 88 -11.56 -9.72 -10.00
C THR A 88 -10.04 -9.51 -10.11
N SER A 89 -9.55 -8.27 -10.12
CA SER A 89 -8.11 -7.98 -10.24
C SER A 89 -7.49 -7.69 -8.89
N TRP A 90 -6.69 -8.63 -8.38
CA TRP A 90 -6.11 -8.60 -7.04
C TRP A 90 -4.60 -8.47 -7.06
N PHE A 91 -4.05 -7.89 -6.00
CA PHE A 91 -2.63 -7.59 -5.87
C PHE A 91 -2.15 -7.69 -4.43
N HIS A 92 -0.91 -8.11 -4.23
CA HIS A 92 -0.21 -7.84 -2.98
C HIS A 92 0.03 -6.33 -2.83
N ARG A 93 -0.26 -5.79 -1.66
CA ARG A 93 0.01 -4.39 -1.33
C ARG A 93 1.49 -4.05 -1.51
N SER A 94 2.36 -4.94 -1.06
CA SER A 94 3.82 -4.81 -1.21
C SER A 94 4.24 -4.74 -2.68
N CYS A 95 3.61 -5.52 -3.57
CA CYS A 95 3.84 -5.45 -5.00
C CYS A 95 3.45 -4.08 -5.57
N ILE A 96 2.28 -3.54 -5.19
CA ILE A 96 1.85 -2.21 -5.62
C ILE A 96 2.81 -1.13 -5.10
N GLN A 97 3.18 -1.19 -3.82
CA GLN A 97 4.09 -0.22 -3.22
C GLN A 97 5.48 -0.26 -3.84
N ASN A 98 6.05 -1.46 -4.07
CA ASN A 98 7.32 -1.61 -4.77
C ASN A 98 7.24 -1.08 -6.21
N GLN A 99 6.17 -1.39 -6.95
CA GLN A 99 5.98 -0.86 -8.30
C GLN A 99 5.90 0.67 -8.31
N SER A 100 5.19 1.28 -7.35
CA SER A 100 5.11 2.74 -7.24
C SER A 100 6.46 3.40 -6.96
N MET A 101 7.36 2.71 -6.24
CA MET A 101 8.71 3.16 -5.92
C MET A 101 9.63 3.15 -7.14
N HIS A 102 9.53 2.14 -7.99
CA HIS A 102 10.42 1.96 -9.14
C HIS A 102 9.96 2.68 -10.39
N SER A 103 8.64 2.84 -10.56
CA SER A 103 8.09 3.16 -11.88
C SER A 103 7.38 4.50 -11.95
N GLY A 104 7.29 5.25 -10.85
CA GLY A 104 6.71 6.60 -10.82
C GLY A 104 5.29 6.66 -11.39
N PHE A 105 4.28 6.64 -10.53
CA PHE A 105 2.88 6.86 -10.93
C PHE A 105 2.26 5.73 -11.79
N PHE A 106 1.94 4.60 -11.16
CA PHE A 106 0.96 3.68 -11.75
C PHE A 106 -0.45 4.12 -11.37
N ILE A 107 -1.10 4.84 -12.27
CA ILE A 107 -2.53 4.66 -12.40
C ILE A 107 -2.69 3.25 -12.96
N PHE A 108 -3.33 2.35 -12.21
CA PHE A 108 -3.85 1.11 -12.77
C PHE A 108 -4.95 1.51 -13.77
N TYR A 109 -4.57 1.99 -14.94
CA TYR A 109 -5.51 2.06 -16.05
C TYR A 109 -5.72 0.63 -16.48
N CYS A 110 -6.89 0.09 -16.16
CA CYS A 110 -7.34 -1.02 -16.94
C CYS A 110 -7.49 -0.53 -18.37
N LEU A 111 -6.66 -1.00 -19.30
CA LEU A 111 -6.74 -0.71 -20.74
C LEU A 111 -8.11 -1.06 -21.33
N HIS A 112 -8.93 -1.81 -20.58
CA HIS A 112 -10.26 -2.25 -20.97
C HIS A 112 -11.38 -1.54 -20.18
N CYS A 113 -11.06 -0.60 -19.29
CA CYS A 113 -12.01 0.36 -18.68
C CYS A 113 -11.90 1.77 -19.28
N GLN A 114 -11.18 1.90 -20.41
CA GLN A 114 -11.14 3.11 -21.20
C GLN A 114 -12.33 3.08 -22.17
N ASN A 115 -13.53 3.31 -21.65
CA ASN A 115 -14.70 3.74 -22.42
C ASN A 115 -15.69 4.45 -21.49
#